data_AF-A0A7Z9IKA0-F1
#
_entry.id   AF-A0A7Z9IKA0-F1
#
_cell.length_a   1.000
_cell.length_b   1.000
_cell.length_c   1.000
_cell.angle_alpha   90.00
_cell.angle_beta   90.00
_cell.angle_gamma   90.00
#
_symmetry.space_group_name_H-M   'P 1'
#
loop_
_entity.id
_entity.type
_entity.pdbx_description
1 polymer ?
#
loop_
_entity_poly.entity_id
_entity_poly.type
_entity_poly.pdbx_seq_one_letter_code
_entity_poly.pdbx_strand_id
1 'polypeptide(L)'
;AGIVLQNAPRNPLVPIVYWQLVGEGFRVKRLLAWADPASDPAGAGFQAYQSLLALGSGGLTGVGIGQGRQRFGFLPEAHNDFIFSMIGEQWGLIGVLVLLMMYVALVLVGFRIASRAPDLFGELLALGFTSLIALQALLHMAVGLSLLPTTGLALPLVSYGRSNLIVTLASLGILVSVARMAPGIKAARA
;
A
#
# COMPACT_ATOMS: atom_id res chain seq x y z
N ALA A 1 13.00 -2.19 -39.30
CA ALA A 1 12.42 -1.07 -38.52
C ALA A 1 11.68 -0.07 -39.43
N GLY A 2 10.71 -0.50 -40.25
CA GLY A 2 10.19 0.40 -41.30
C GLY A 2 8.74 0.25 -41.76
N ILE A 3 7.92 -0.66 -41.19
CA ILE A 3 6.58 -0.94 -41.77
C ILE A 3 5.42 -0.63 -40.79
N VAL A 4 5.70 -0.35 -39.51
CA VAL A 4 4.62 -0.17 -38.50
C VAL A 4 4.27 1.30 -38.21
N LEU A 5 5.09 2.26 -38.63
CA LEU A 5 4.89 3.68 -38.28
C LEU A 5 3.93 4.45 -39.21
N GLN A 6 3.45 3.83 -40.30
CA GLN A 6 2.72 4.56 -41.33
C GLN A 6 1.20 4.75 -41.04
N ASN A 7 0.66 4.00 -40.07
CA ASN A 7 -0.77 4.03 -39.70
C ASN A 7 -1.02 4.25 -38.20
N ALA A 8 -0.10 4.90 -37.48
CA ALA A 8 -0.34 5.22 -36.08
C ALA A 8 -1.41 6.33 -35.97
N PRO A 9 -2.53 6.10 -35.24
CA PRO A 9 -3.49 7.16 -34.98
C PRO A 9 -2.79 8.34 -34.31
N ARG A 10 -3.01 9.55 -34.82
CA ARG A 10 -2.41 10.84 -34.38
C ARG A 10 -2.85 11.28 -32.97
N ASN A 11 -3.19 10.34 -32.09
CA ASN A 11 -3.51 10.63 -30.71
C ASN A 11 -2.19 10.63 -29.90
N PRO A 12 -1.77 11.76 -29.29
CA PRO A 12 -0.50 11.85 -28.55
C PRO A 12 -0.42 10.88 -27.35
N LEU A 13 -1.54 10.28 -26.94
CA LEU A 13 -1.58 9.24 -25.92
C LEU A 13 -0.99 7.91 -26.42
N VAL A 14 -1.10 7.60 -27.71
CA VAL A 14 -0.64 6.30 -28.25
C VAL A 14 0.89 6.18 -28.22
N PRO A 15 1.67 7.20 -28.60
CA PRO A 15 3.12 7.19 -28.42
C PRO A 15 3.52 7.09 -26.95
N ILE A 16 2.85 7.80 -26.03
CA ILE A 16 3.20 7.79 -24.59
C ILE A 16 2.91 6.42 -23.97
N VAL A 17 1.73 5.86 -24.24
CA VAL A 17 1.35 4.52 -23.77
C VAL A 17 2.24 3.46 -24.42
N TYR A 18 2.55 3.58 -25.71
CA TYR A 18 3.49 2.69 -26.40
C TYR A 18 4.91 2.80 -25.84
N TRP A 19 5.39 4.01 -25.50
CA TRP A 19 6.71 4.20 -24.89
C TRP A 19 6.76 3.69 -23.44
N GLN A 20 5.67 3.81 -22.67
CA GLN A 20 5.54 3.21 -21.34
C GLN A 20 5.43 1.69 -21.38
N LEU A 21 4.83 1.12 -22.44
CA LEU A 21 4.74 -0.33 -22.63
C LEU A 21 6.04 -0.94 -23.15
N VAL A 22 6.74 -0.24 -24.05
CA VAL A 22 7.94 -0.76 -24.76
C VAL A 22 9.25 -0.36 -24.08
N GLY A 23 9.29 0.76 -23.35
CA GLY A 23 10.46 1.18 -22.57
C GLY A 23 10.66 0.38 -21.28
N GLU A 24 9.67 -0.40 -20.86
CA GLU A 24 9.60 -1.03 -19.55
C GLU A 24 9.40 -2.55 -19.61
N GLY A 25 10.41 -3.25 -20.10
CA GLY A 25 10.47 -4.72 -19.98
C GLY A 25 10.26 -5.21 -18.54
N PHE A 26 10.48 -4.37 -17.51
CA PHE A 26 10.29 -4.72 -16.10
C PHE A 26 8.84 -4.67 -15.61
N ARG A 27 8.03 -3.67 -15.99
CA ARG A 27 6.61 -3.58 -15.58
C ARG A 27 5.75 -4.61 -16.28
N VAL A 28 5.98 -4.82 -17.58
CA VAL A 28 5.28 -5.86 -18.35
C VAL A 28 5.64 -7.25 -17.80
N LYS A 29 6.91 -7.50 -17.45
CA LYS A 29 7.32 -8.74 -16.79
C LYS A 29 6.62 -8.96 -15.44
N ARG A 30 6.39 -7.93 -14.63
CA ARG A 30 5.61 -8.07 -13.37
C ARG A 30 4.15 -8.43 -13.61
N LEU A 31 3.53 -7.85 -14.63
CA LEU A 31 2.14 -8.18 -15.00
C LEU A 31 2.05 -9.61 -15.55
N LEU A 32 3.01 -10.01 -16.40
CA LEU A 32 3.09 -11.36 -16.93
C LEU A 32 3.42 -12.39 -15.85
N ALA A 33 4.34 -12.09 -14.93
CA ALA A 33 4.69 -12.96 -13.80
C ALA A 33 3.56 -13.04 -12.75
N TRP A 34 2.72 -12.01 -12.64
CA TRP A 34 1.50 -12.09 -11.82
C TRP A 34 0.43 -12.95 -12.50
N ALA A 35 0.25 -12.81 -13.82
CA ALA A 35 -0.74 -13.59 -14.58
C ALA A 35 -0.33 -15.07 -14.77
N ASP A 36 0.96 -15.34 -14.92
CA ASP A 36 1.56 -16.68 -15.00
C ASP A 36 2.77 -16.80 -14.05
N PRO A 37 2.52 -17.09 -12.76
CA PRO A 37 3.57 -17.22 -11.74
C PRO A 37 4.57 -18.35 -12.02
N ALA A 38 4.19 -19.35 -12.82
CA ALA A 38 5.08 -20.46 -13.17
C ALA A 38 6.19 -20.04 -14.14
N SER A 39 5.99 -18.95 -14.88
CA SER A 39 6.96 -18.40 -15.84
C SER A 39 8.11 -17.62 -15.18
N ASP A 40 7.98 -17.23 -13.91
CA ASP A 40 9.00 -16.49 -13.15
C ASP A 40 9.19 -17.04 -11.71
N PRO A 41 9.79 -18.25 -11.56
CA PRO A 41 9.91 -18.94 -10.28
C PRO A 41 10.89 -18.28 -9.28
N ALA A 42 11.63 -17.25 -9.70
CA ALA A 42 12.66 -16.59 -8.89
C ALA A 42 12.43 -15.07 -8.75
N GLY A 43 11.44 -14.49 -9.44
CA GLY A 43 11.17 -13.06 -9.45
C GLY A 43 9.86 -12.68 -8.76
N ALA A 44 9.02 -11.91 -9.45
CA ALA A 44 7.85 -11.30 -8.83
C ALA A 44 6.74 -12.31 -8.51
N GLY A 45 6.60 -13.36 -9.33
CA GLY A 45 5.64 -14.45 -9.11
C GLY A 45 5.95 -15.26 -7.84
N PHE A 46 7.24 -15.51 -7.58
CA PHE A 46 7.69 -16.18 -6.35
C PHE A 46 7.36 -15.39 -5.09
N GLN A 47 7.58 -14.08 -5.10
CA GLN A 47 7.28 -13.21 -3.96
C GLN A 47 5.78 -13.19 -3.64
N ALA A 48 4.92 -13.08 -4.65
CA ALA A 48 3.47 -13.13 -4.49
C ALA A 48 2.98 -14.49 -3.97
N TYR A 49 3.54 -15.59 -4.49
CA TYR A 49 3.21 -16.94 -4.04
C TYR A 49 3.60 -17.18 -2.57
N GLN A 50 4.81 -16.80 -2.20
CA GLN A 50 5.30 -16.94 -0.83
C GLN A 50 4.58 -16.01 0.15
N SER A 51 4.15 -14.84 -0.29
CA SER A 51 3.28 -13.93 0.47
C SER A 51 1.96 -14.61 0.85
N LEU A 52 1.30 -15.27 -0.10
CA LEU A 52 0.07 -16.04 0.15
C LEU A 52 0.31 -17.22 1.09
N LEU A 53 1.41 -17.95 0.91
CA LEU A 53 1.78 -19.05 1.80
C LEU A 53 1.99 -18.57 3.24
N ALA A 54 2.65 -17.42 3.43
CA ALA A 54 2.86 -16.83 4.75
C ALA A 54 1.52 -16.55 5.43
N LEU A 55 0.61 -15.86 4.75
CA LEU A 55 -0.75 -15.57 5.22
C LEU A 55 -1.52 -16.86 5.55
N GLY A 56 -1.46 -17.87 4.67
CA GLY A 56 -2.14 -19.14 4.85
C GLY A 56 -1.59 -19.96 6.03
N SER A 57 -0.27 -19.90 6.28
CA SER A 57 0.39 -20.66 7.34
C SER A 57 0.12 -20.13 8.75
N GLY A 58 -0.30 -18.88 8.89
CA GLY A 58 -0.55 -18.25 10.19
C GLY A 58 -1.79 -18.76 10.93
N GLY A 59 -2.75 -19.39 10.25
CA GLY A 59 -3.99 -19.84 10.90
C GLY A 59 -4.72 -18.70 11.64
N LEU A 60 -5.39 -19.00 12.75
CA LEU A 60 -6.15 -18.00 13.51
C LEU A 60 -5.28 -17.09 14.40
N THR A 61 -4.31 -17.68 15.10
CA THR A 61 -3.51 -17.01 16.15
C THR A 61 -2.06 -16.72 15.75
N GLY A 62 -1.64 -17.19 14.58
CA GLY A 62 -0.27 -17.05 14.10
C GLY A 62 0.65 -18.17 14.57
N VAL A 63 1.83 -18.24 13.95
CA VAL A 63 2.90 -19.18 14.31
C VAL A 63 3.75 -18.70 15.49
N GLY A 64 3.54 -17.46 15.96
CA GLY A 64 4.29 -16.84 17.05
C GLY A 64 5.34 -15.82 16.58
N ILE A 65 5.54 -14.79 17.40
CA ILE A 65 6.45 -13.67 17.11
C ILE A 65 7.88 -14.19 16.94
N GLY A 66 8.50 -13.82 15.82
CA GLY A 66 9.89 -14.20 15.52
C GLY A 66 10.10 -15.65 15.06
N GLN A 67 9.04 -16.47 15.00
CA GLN A 67 9.09 -17.84 14.46
C GLN A 67 8.66 -17.92 12.99
N GLY A 68 8.31 -16.79 12.36
CA GLY A 68 7.92 -16.72 10.96
C GLY A 68 9.03 -17.19 10.02
N ARG A 69 8.69 -18.11 9.12
CA ARG A 69 9.62 -18.74 8.18
C ARG A 69 10.12 -17.73 7.14
N GLN A 70 9.39 -16.63 6.92
CA GLN A 70 9.77 -15.56 6.01
C GLN A 70 11.05 -14.80 6.43
N ARG A 71 11.51 -14.94 7.68
CA ARG A 71 12.78 -14.34 8.15
C ARG A 71 14.03 -15.05 7.60
N PHE A 72 13.91 -16.29 7.12
CA PHE A 72 15.03 -17.10 6.63
C PHE A 72 15.40 -16.83 5.16
N GLY A 73 14.93 -15.72 4.57
CA GLY A 73 15.32 -15.30 3.22
C GLY A 73 14.41 -15.81 2.09
N PHE A 74 13.25 -16.39 2.40
CA PHE A 74 12.28 -16.85 1.40
C PHE A 74 11.50 -15.71 0.72
N LEU A 75 11.47 -14.51 1.34
CA LEU A 75 11.00 -13.26 0.72
C LEU A 75 12.13 -12.21 0.75
N PRO A 76 12.70 -11.84 -0.41
CA PRO A 76 13.48 -10.62 -0.52
C PRO A 76 12.62 -9.43 -0.09
N GLU A 77 13.13 -8.54 0.77
CA GLU A 77 12.45 -7.33 1.24
C GLU A 77 11.11 -7.56 1.98
N ALA A 78 10.94 -8.71 2.65
CA ALA A 78 9.74 -9.05 3.43
C ALA A 78 9.29 -7.96 4.42
N HIS A 79 10.25 -7.22 4.97
CA HIS A 79 10.02 -6.21 6.01
C HIS A 79 9.52 -4.87 5.44
N ASN A 80 9.63 -4.68 4.13
CA ASN A 80 9.23 -3.44 3.46
C ASN A 80 7.95 -3.65 2.65
N ASP A 81 7.98 -4.59 1.72
CA ASP A 81 6.97 -4.74 0.66
C ASP A 81 5.92 -5.81 0.96
N PHE A 82 6.16 -6.66 1.97
CA PHE A 82 5.29 -7.77 2.36
C PHE A 82 5.08 -7.88 3.88
N ILE A 83 5.19 -6.76 4.60
CA ILE A 83 5.04 -6.77 6.06
C ILE A 83 3.63 -7.21 6.49
N PHE A 84 2.62 -6.94 5.66
CA PHE A 84 1.26 -7.44 5.86
C PHE A 84 1.22 -8.99 5.96
N SER A 85 1.93 -9.66 5.05
CA SER A 85 1.99 -11.12 4.98
C SER A 85 2.77 -11.71 6.15
N MET A 86 3.83 -11.02 6.59
CA MET A 86 4.58 -11.37 7.79
C MET A 86 3.74 -11.23 9.07
N ILE A 87 2.89 -10.19 9.16
CA ILE A 87 1.95 -10.02 10.27
C ILE A 87 0.93 -11.16 10.29
N GLY A 88 0.36 -11.52 9.13
CA GLY A 88 -0.58 -12.63 9.07
C GLY A 88 0.04 -13.99 9.36
N GLU A 89 1.31 -14.22 9.02
CA GLU A 89 2.03 -15.43 9.45
C GLU A 89 2.20 -15.46 10.97
N GLN A 90 2.68 -14.37 11.57
CA GLN A 90 3.08 -14.35 12.98
C GLN A 90 1.93 -14.19 13.97
N TRP A 91 0.91 -13.41 13.62
CA TRP A 91 -0.24 -13.06 14.47
C TRP A 91 -1.55 -13.70 13.96
N GLY A 92 -1.50 -14.39 12.83
CA GLY A 92 -2.66 -15.06 12.24
C GLY A 92 -3.71 -14.10 11.73
N LEU A 93 -4.90 -14.65 11.50
CA LEU A 93 -6.09 -13.89 11.11
C LEU A 93 -6.41 -12.76 12.11
N ILE A 94 -6.23 -13.01 13.41
CA ILE A 94 -6.51 -12.00 14.44
C ILE A 94 -5.64 -10.77 14.25
N GLY A 95 -4.33 -10.94 14.03
CA GLY A 95 -3.43 -9.82 13.80
C GLY A 95 -3.78 -9.02 12.54
N VAL A 96 -4.12 -9.72 11.46
CA VAL A 96 -4.58 -9.08 10.21
C VAL A 96 -5.84 -8.26 10.43
N LEU A 97 -6.83 -8.81 11.16
CA LEU A 97 -8.06 -8.11 11.48
C LEU A 97 -7.82 -6.88 12.36
N VAL A 98 -6.97 -7.00 13.39
CA VAL A 98 -6.60 -5.86 14.25
C VAL A 98 -5.95 -4.76 13.42
N LEU A 99 -5.01 -5.11 12.55
CA LEU A 99 -4.33 -4.16 11.66
C LEU A 99 -5.33 -3.47 10.73
N LEU A 100 -6.23 -4.22 10.11
CA LEU A 100 -7.27 -3.68 9.24
C LEU A 100 -8.19 -2.72 10.00
N MET A 101 -8.64 -3.10 11.20
CA MET A 101 -9.46 -2.26 12.07
C MET A 101 -8.76 -0.96 12.47
N MET A 102 -7.44 -1.00 12.72
CA MET A 102 -6.66 0.21 12.99
C MET A 102 -6.63 1.17 11.79
N TYR A 103 -6.46 0.67 10.57
CA TYR A 103 -6.54 1.52 9.38
C TYR A 103 -7.93 2.07 9.14
N VAL A 104 -8.97 1.26 9.31
CA VAL A 104 -10.36 1.72 9.20
C VAL A 104 -10.63 2.82 10.22
N ALA A 105 -10.22 2.63 11.48
CA ALA A 105 -10.36 3.65 12.51
C ALA A 105 -9.60 4.95 12.16
N LEU A 106 -8.37 4.83 11.65
CA LEU A 106 -7.58 5.98 11.20
C LEU A 106 -8.28 6.77 10.09
N VAL A 107 -8.83 6.07 9.08
CA VAL A 107 -9.55 6.69 7.96
C VAL A 107 -10.83 7.36 8.43
N LEU A 108 -11.60 6.71 9.30
CA LEU A 108 -12.82 7.29 9.88
C LEU A 108 -12.51 8.56 10.68
N VAL A 109 -11.43 8.56 11.47
CA VAL A 109 -10.97 9.75 12.19
C VAL A 109 -10.53 10.84 11.22
N GLY A 110 -9.77 10.50 10.17
CA GLY A 110 -9.32 11.46 9.16
C GLY A 110 -10.48 12.13 8.41
N PHE A 111 -11.48 11.36 7.99
CA PHE A 111 -12.69 11.93 7.37
C PHE A 111 -13.54 12.74 8.35
N ARG A 112 -13.60 12.34 9.62
CA ARG A 112 -14.25 13.15 10.66
C ARG A 112 -13.54 14.49 10.88
N ILE A 113 -12.21 14.51 10.78
CA ILE A 113 -11.42 15.75 10.83
C ILE A 113 -11.74 16.63 9.62
N ALA A 114 -11.75 16.05 8.41
CA ALA A 114 -12.09 16.76 7.18
C ALA A 114 -13.49 17.41 7.26
N SER A 115 -14.50 16.65 7.68
CA SER A 115 -15.89 17.15 7.81
C SER A 115 -16.09 18.23 8.87
N ARG A 116 -15.08 18.45 9.74
CA ARG A 116 -15.11 19.44 10.82
C ARG A 116 -14.13 20.58 10.59
N ALA A 117 -13.43 20.59 9.47
CA ALA A 117 -12.49 21.66 9.16
C ALA A 117 -13.23 23.01 9.09
N PRO A 118 -12.63 24.09 9.61
CA PRO A 118 -13.26 25.40 9.64
C PRO A 118 -13.33 26.07 8.26
N ASP A 119 -12.50 25.63 7.32
CA ASP A 119 -12.36 26.18 5.98
C ASP A 119 -12.21 25.07 4.93
N LEU A 120 -12.58 25.38 3.68
CA LEU A 120 -12.53 24.43 2.55
C LEU A 120 -11.12 23.92 2.28
N PHE A 121 -10.09 24.74 2.49
CA PHE A 121 -8.71 24.29 2.27
C PHE A 121 -8.31 23.24 3.31
N GLY A 122 -8.63 23.45 4.60
CA GLY A 122 -8.45 22.47 5.65
C GLY A 122 -9.22 21.16 5.40
N GLU A 123 -10.44 21.25 4.89
CA GLU A 123 -11.26 20.09 4.51
C GLU A 123 -10.59 19.27 3.40
N LEU A 124 -10.25 19.91 2.29
CA LEU A 124 -9.61 19.25 1.14
C LEU A 124 -8.24 18.67 1.50
N LEU A 125 -7.47 19.37 2.33
CA LEU A 125 -6.17 18.92 2.80
C LEU A 125 -6.29 17.66 3.67
N ALA A 126 -7.21 17.66 4.64
CA ALA A 126 -7.47 16.52 5.49
C ALA A 126 -8.02 15.32 4.70
N LEU A 127 -8.94 15.57 3.77
CA LEU A 127 -9.49 14.53 2.89
C LEU A 127 -8.41 13.94 1.99
N GLY A 128 -7.55 14.77 1.39
CA GLY A 128 -6.45 14.34 0.53
C GLY A 128 -5.44 13.46 1.26
N PHE A 129 -4.93 13.90 2.41
CA PHE A 129 -3.96 13.10 3.19
C PHE A 129 -4.57 11.79 3.71
N THR A 130 -5.81 11.84 4.21
CA THR A 130 -6.51 10.62 4.67
C THR A 130 -6.68 9.63 3.53
N SER A 131 -7.09 10.10 2.36
CA SER A 131 -7.28 9.26 1.17
C SER A 131 -5.97 8.68 0.65
N LEU A 132 -4.87 9.46 0.67
CA LEU A 132 -3.55 8.97 0.28
C LEU A 132 -3.06 7.84 1.19
N ILE A 133 -3.18 8.01 2.52
CA ILE A 133 -2.80 6.96 3.48
C ILE A 133 -3.67 5.72 3.30
N ALA A 134 -4.98 5.90 3.12
CA ALA A 134 -5.93 4.81 2.90
C ALA A 134 -5.60 4.01 1.63
N LEU A 135 -5.34 4.71 0.52
CA LEU A 135 -5.04 4.09 -0.76
C LEU A 135 -3.70 3.33 -0.71
N GLN A 136 -2.66 3.92 -0.09
CA GLN A 136 -1.38 3.24 0.09
C GLN A 136 -1.53 1.96 0.92
N ALA A 137 -2.27 2.02 2.03
CA ALA A 137 -2.51 0.86 2.88
C ALA A 137 -3.30 -0.23 2.13
N LEU A 138 -4.37 0.15 1.42
CA LEU A 138 -5.18 -0.76 0.62
C LEU A 138 -4.36 -1.46 -0.47
N LEU A 139 -3.56 -0.69 -1.23
CA LEU A 139 -2.72 -1.23 -2.29
C LEU A 139 -1.67 -2.20 -1.73
N HIS A 140 -1.04 -1.86 -0.61
CA HIS A 140 -0.07 -2.75 0.04
C HIS A 140 -0.72 -4.07 0.47
N MET A 141 -1.89 -4.03 1.12
CA MET A 141 -2.61 -5.24 1.53
C MET A 141 -3.08 -6.07 0.33
N ALA A 142 -3.54 -5.41 -0.74
CA ALA A 142 -3.95 -6.08 -1.98
C ALA A 142 -2.79 -6.81 -2.66
N VAL A 143 -1.58 -6.24 -2.64
CA VAL A 143 -0.36 -6.93 -3.09
C VAL A 143 -0.03 -8.13 -2.20
N GLY A 144 -0.16 -8.00 -0.89
CA GLY A 144 0.06 -9.12 0.05
C GLY A 144 -0.90 -10.29 -0.18
N LEU A 145 -2.13 -10.00 -0.58
CA LEU A 145 -3.16 -10.98 -0.97
C LEU A 145 -3.04 -11.45 -2.43
N SER A 146 -2.01 -11.02 -3.17
CA SER A 146 -1.81 -11.30 -4.59
C SER A 146 -2.97 -10.86 -5.50
N LEU A 147 -3.81 -9.93 -5.04
CA LEU A 147 -4.88 -9.32 -5.83
C LEU A 147 -4.33 -8.33 -6.87
N LEU A 148 -3.15 -7.77 -6.60
CA LEU A 148 -2.44 -6.83 -7.46
C LEU A 148 -0.97 -7.26 -7.63
N PRO A 149 -0.33 -6.89 -8.76
CA PRO A 149 1.10 -7.16 -8.96
C PRO A 149 1.95 -6.38 -7.94
N THR A 150 3.12 -6.91 -7.60
CA THR A 150 4.02 -6.32 -6.61
C THR A 150 4.45 -4.90 -7.01
N THR A 151 4.01 -3.88 -6.25
CA THR A 151 4.27 -2.47 -6.56
C THR A 151 5.44 -1.87 -5.79
N GLY A 152 5.89 -2.49 -4.69
CA GLY A 152 6.96 -1.97 -3.84
C GLY A 152 6.55 -0.76 -2.98
N LEU A 153 5.25 -0.61 -2.74
CA LEU A 153 4.73 0.43 -1.85
C LEU A 153 4.87 -0.03 -0.41
N ALA A 154 5.43 0.80 0.47
CA ALA A 154 5.52 0.50 1.90
C ALA A 154 4.17 0.73 2.62
N LEU A 155 3.84 -0.15 3.56
CA LEU A 155 2.66 -0.01 4.42
C LEU A 155 2.82 1.20 5.36
N PRO A 156 1.98 2.27 5.27
CA PRO A 156 2.17 3.49 6.05
C PRO A 156 2.15 3.23 7.57
N LEU A 157 3.09 3.79 8.35
CA LEU A 157 3.23 3.60 9.81
C LEU A 157 3.74 2.25 10.31
N VAL A 158 3.72 1.20 9.49
CA VAL A 158 4.04 -0.17 9.93
C VAL A 158 5.31 -0.70 9.25
N SER A 159 5.46 -0.45 7.95
CA SER A 159 6.60 -0.92 7.15
C SER A 159 7.88 -0.12 7.43
N TYR A 160 9.04 -0.74 7.18
CA TYR A 160 10.38 -0.16 7.32
C TYR A 160 10.74 0.90 6.25
N GLY A 161 9.75 1.46 5.56
CA GLY A 161 9.93 2.50 4.56
C GLY A 161 10.26 3.85 5.21
N ARG A 162 11.54 4.15 5.42
CA ARG A 162 12.01 5.36 6.13
C ARG A 162 11.41 6.67 5.59
N SER A 163 11.47 6.87 4.28
CA SER A 163 10.91 8.07 3.65
C SER A 163 9.38 8.09 3.75
N ASN A 164 8.74 6.94 3.54
CA ASN A 164 7.30 6.81 3.67
C ASN A 164 6.83 7.14 5.10
N LEU A 165 7.57 6.68 6.11
CA LEU A 165 7.27 6.95 7.51
C LEU A 165 7.35 8.45 7.81
N ILE A 166 8.42 9.13 7.38
CA ILE A 166 8.58 10.58 7.59
C ILE A 166 7.43 11.36 6.94
N VAL A 167 7.10 11.04 5.69
CA VAL A 167 6.01 11.71 4.96
C VAL A 167 4.66 11.43 5.64
N THR A 168 4.40 10.18 6.02
CA THR A 168 3.15 9.81 6.69
C THR A 168 3.00 10.52 8.04
N LEU A 169 4.07 10.59 8.84
CA LEU A 169 4.07 11.32 10.11
C LEU A 169 3.84 12.82 9.92
N ALA A 170 4.44 13.42 8.89
CA ALA A 170 4.19 14.82 8.54
C ALA A 170 2.71 15.03 8.14
N SER A 171 2.15 14.15 7.31
CA SER A 171 0.73 14.17 6.94
C SER A 171 -0.20 14.06 8.15
N LEU A 172 0.10 13.17 9.11
CA LEU A 172 -0.64 13.07 10.37
C LEU A 172 -0.50 14.34 11.22
N GLY A 173 0.68 14.95 11.28
CA GLY A 173 0.90 16.21 11.96
C GLY A 173 0.03 17.35 11.39
N ILE A 174 -0.12 17.40 10.08
CA ILE A 174 -1.00 18.36 9.39
C ILE A 174 -2.47 18.06 9.72
N LEU A 175 -2.90 16.79 9.65
CA LEU A 175 -4.26 16.37 10.03
C LEU A 175 -4.61 16.80 11.46
N VAL A 176 -3.71 16.57 12.42
CA VAL A 176 -3.89 17.02 13.81
C VAL A 176 -3.95 18.55 13.89
N SER A 177 -3.19 19.27 13.07
CA SER A 177 -3.26 20.73 13.03
C SER A 177 -4.65 21.23 12.58
N VAL A 178 -5.20 20.65 11.51
CA VAL A 178 -6.56 20.95 11.05
C VAL A 178 -7.59 20.60 12.13
N ALA A 179 -7.45 19.45 12.78
CA ALA A 179 -8.33 19.02 13.86
C ALA A 179 -8.36 20.00 15.06
N ARG A 180 -7.24 20.67 15.37
CA ARG A 180 -7.19 21.68 16.44
C ARG A 180 -7.87 23.01 16.08
N MET A 181 -8.02 23.28 14.78
CA MET A 181 -8.70 24.48 14.28
C MET A 181 -10.21 24.27 14.15
N ALA A 182 -10.66 23.02 14.07
CA ALA A 182 -12.06 22.65 14.05
C ALA A 182 -12.82 23.24 15.27
N PRO A 183 -14.01 23.84 15.07
CA PRO A 183 -14.80 24.38 16.16
C PRO A 183 -15.35 23.26 17.07
N GLY A 184 -14.70 23.09 18.23
CA GLY A 184 -15.07 22.21 19.34
C GLY A 184 -13.84 21.44 19.84
N ILE A 185 -13.14 21.80 20.93
CA ILE A 185 -13.55 22.26 22.26
C ILE A 185 -12.69 23.50 22.63
N LYS A 186 -13.09 24.70 22.20
CA LYS A 186 -12.49 25.97 22.68
C LYS A 186 -13.46 26.81 23.53
N ALA A 187 -14.70 26.35 23.71
CA ALA A 187 -15.74 27.05 24.48
C ALA A 187 -15.77 26.73 25.98
N ALA A 188 -14.79 25.99 26.52
CA ALA A 188 -14.75 25.58 27.94
C ALA A 188 -13.51 26.07 28.71
N ARG A 189 -12.72 27.00 28.13
CA ARG A 189 -11.51 27.57 28.75
C ARG A 189 -11.39 29.09 28.54
N ALA A 190 -12.52 29.79 28.55
CA ALA A 190 -12.54 31.25 28.69
C ALA A 190 -13.22 31.60 30.02
#